data_AF-A0A7D5HB52-F1
#
_entry.id   AF-A0A7D5HB52-F1
#
_cell.length_a   1.000
_cell.length_b   1.000
_cell.length_c   1.000
_cell.angle_alpha   90.00
_cell.angle_beta   90.00
_cell.angle_gamma   90.00
#
_symmetry.space_group_name_H-M   'P 1'
#
loop_
_entity.id
_entity.type
_entity.pdbx_description
1 polymer ?
#
loop_
_entity_poly.entity_id
_entity_poly.type
_entity_poly.pdbx_seq_one_letter_code
_entity_poly.pdbx_strand_id
1 'polypeptide(L)'
;MKIGLIVALTSAIALVGCVEQRKDIYALDGSRADGLLDVAFQGGANYDAGDINKALEIAAQKCKAWGYQGADKFGSRRTVCLASGLFGCLNSEQTVKFQCLGSPDRGLYGSVSSTGYRAVPSPAAASKEAQLEQLSSQNLPYEEYQRRYKAIAGQRD
;
A
#
# COMPACT_ATOMS: atom_id res chain seq x y z
N MET A 1 -60.22 -35.24 -6.44
CA MET A 1 -58.80 -35.69 -6.38
C MET A 1 -57.87 -34.92 -7.31
N LYS A 2 -58.27 -34.57 -8.54
CA LYS A 2 -57.41 -33.83 -9.51
C LYS A 2 -57.03 -32.40 -9.06
N ILE A 3 -57.95 -31.68 -8.41
CA ILE A 3 -57.73 -30.29 -7.95
C ILE A 3 -56.71 -30.23 -6.81
N GLY A 4 -56.74 -31.20 -5.88
CA GLY A 4 -55.76 -31.27 -4.77
C GLY A 4 -54.33 -31.54 -5.24
N LEU A 5 -54.19 -32.30 -6.33
CA LEU A 5 -52.89 -32.60 -6.93
C LEU A 5 -52.30 -31.38 -7.66
N ILE A 6 -53.16 -30.56 -8.29
CA ILE A 6 -52.74 -29.29 -8.94
C ILE A 6 -52.28 -28.27 -7.89
N VAL A 7 -53.01 -28.11 -6.79
CA VAL A 7 -52.65 -27.17 -5.70
C VAL A 7 -51.34 -27.57 -5.02
N ALA A 8 -51.12 -28.88 -4.81
CA ALA A 8 -49.87 -29.40 -4.27
C ALA A 8 -48.68 -29.17 -5.22
N LEU A 9 -48.88 -29.32 -6.54
CA LEU A 9 -47.82 -29.10 -7.53
C LEU A 9 -47.44 -27.62 -7.65
N THR A 10 -48.40 -26.69 -7.57
CA THR A 10 -48.14 -25.25 -7.65
C THR A 10 -47.42 -24.71 -6.42
N SER A 11 -47.65 -25.28 -5.23
CA SER A 11 -46.99 -24.88 -3.99
C SER A 11 -45.50 -25.27 -3.96
N ALA A 12 -45.14 -26.40 -4.58
CA ALA A 12 -43.75 -26.88 -4.63
C ALA A 12 -42.82 -26.00 -5.50
N ILE A 13 -43.36 -25.24 -6.47
CA ILE A 13 -42.57 -24.42 -7.40
C ILE A 13 -42.18 -23.07 -6.78
N ALA A 14 -42.88 -22.60 -5.74
CA ALA A 14 -42.62 -21.31 -5.10
C ALA A 14 -41.36 -21.26 -4.21
N LEU A 15 -40.70 -22.40 -3.97
CA LEU A 15 -39.54 -22.52 -3.07
C LEU A 15 -38.18 -22.51 -3.79
N VAL A 16 -38.15 -22.41 -5.12
CA VAL A 16 -36.91 -22.47 -5.91
C VAL A 16 -36.55 -21.07 -6.41
N GLY A 17 -35.84 -20.27 -5.59
CA GLY A 17 -35.59 -18.88 -6.01
C GLY A 17 -34.64 -18.01 -5.20
N CYS A 18 -33.75 -18.53 -4.36
CA CYS A 18 -32.60 -17.74 -3.91
C CYS A 18 -31.44 -17.97 -4.89
N VAL A 19 -31.48 -17.31 -6.05
CA VAL A 19 -30.30 -17.26 -6.92
C VAL A 19 -29.26 -16.37 -6.23
N GLU A 20 -28.30 -17.00 -5.55
CA GLU A 20 -27.19 -16.29 -4.96
C GLU A 20 -26.37 -15.69 -6.11
N GLN A 21 -26.46 -14.37 -6.28
CA GLN A 21 -25.66 -13.65 -7.26
C GLN A 21 -24.19 -13.94 -6.96
N ARG A 22 -23.51 -14.60 -7.90
CA ARG A 22 -22.08 -14.87 -7.85
C ARG A 22 -21.37 -13.52 -7.71
N LYS A 23 -20.62 -13.39 -6.61
CA LYS A 23 -19.79 -12.22 -6.31
C LYS A 23 -18.37 -12.57 -6.74
N ASP A 24 -17.91 -12.01 -7.84
CA ASP A 24 -16.54 -12.20 -8.30
C ASP A 24 -15.68 -11.12 -7.65
N ILE A 25 -14.90 -11.52 -6.64
CA ILE A 25 -13.95 -10.66 -5.93
C ILE A 25 -12.55 -11.18 -6.25
N TYR A 26 -11.69 -10.32 -6.77
CA TYR A 26 -10.33 -10.70 -7.17
C TYR A 26 -9.36 -9.52 -7.07
N ALA A 27 -8.07 -9.83 -6.94
CA ALA A 27 -7.02 -8.83 -7.01
C ALA A 27 -6.85 -8.37 -8.47
N LEU A 28 -7.07 -7.09 -8.74
CA LEU A 28 -7.01 -6.50 -10.07
C LEU A 28 -5.57 -6.12 -10.43
N ASP A 29 -4.91 -5.37 -9.56
CA ASP A 29 -3.56 -4.86 -9.75
C ASP A 29 -2.85 -4.68 -8.42
N GLY A 30 -1.53 -4.51 -8.43
CA GLY A 30 -0.78 -4.18 -7.23
C GLY A 30 0.73 -4.19 -7.45
N SER A 31 1.43 -3.45 -6.59
CA SER A 31 2.88 -3.33 -6.59
C SER A 31 3.42 -3.82 -5.26
N ARG A 32 4.25 -4.88 -5.32
CA ARG A 32 4.99 -5.37 -4.15
C ARG A 32 5.97 -4.32 -3.62
N ALA A 33 6.56 -3.50 -4.49
CA ALA A 33 7.54 -2.50 -4.07
C ALA A 33 6.86 -1.32 -3.34
N ASP A 34 5.68 -0.90 -3.82
CA ASP A 34 4.92 0.19 -3.22
C ASP A 34 4.02 -0.29 -2.05
N GLY A 35 3.86 -1.60 -1.89
CA GLY A 35 2.99 -2.20 -0.89
C GLY A 35 1.51 -1.88 -1.11
N LEU A 36 1.09 -1.72 -2.37
CA LEU A 36 -0.28 -1.35 -2.73
C LEU A 36 -0.95 -2.48 -3.51
N LEU A 37 -2.23 -2.69 -3.26
CA LEU A 37 -3.05 -3.69 -3.93
C LEU A 37 -4.45 -3.13 -4.22
N ASP A 38 -4.91 -3.27 -5.45
CA ASP A 38 -6.25 -2.94 -5.89
C ASP A 38 -7.07 -4.23 -5.99
N VAL A 39 -8.17 -4.30 -5.25
CA VAL A 39 -9.11 -5.44 -5.27
C VAL A 39 -10.40 -5.00 -5.93
N ALA A 40 -10.81 -5.73 -6.96
CA ALA A 40 -12.03 -5.49 -7.72
C ALA A 40 -13.16 -6.41 -7.27
N PHE A 41 -14.38 -5.88 -7.34
CA PHE A 41 -15.63 -6.57 -7.09
C PHE A 41 -16.51 -6.34 -8.31
N GLN A 42 -16.96 -7.41 -8.95
CA GLN A 42 -17.92 -7.32 -10.05
C GLN A 42 -19.31 -7.74 -9.58
N GLY A 43 -20.32 -6.98 -10.00
CA GLY A 43 -21.71 -7.24 -9.69
C GLY A 43 -22.68 -6.41 -10.54
N GLY A 44 -23.98 -6.67 -10.37
CA GLY A 44 -25.04 -5.96 -11.09
C GLY A 44 -25.18 -4.48 -10.70
N ALA A 45 -26.09 -3.78 -11.39
CA ALA A 45 -26.37 -2.34 -11.26
C ALA A 45 -26.46 -1.77 -9.82
N ASN A 46 -27.00 -2.55 -8.89
CA ASN A 46 -27.25 -2.16 -7.49
C ASN A 46 -26.30 -2.82 -6.50
N TYR A 47 -25.10 -3.19 -6.95
CA TYR A 47 -24.14 -3.88 -6.09
C TYR A 47 -23.64 -2.93 -5.00
N ASP A 48 -24.14 -3.09 -3.76
CA ASP A 48 -23.44 -2.58 -2.59
C ASP A 48 -22.09 -3.31 -2.52
N ALA A 49 -21.03 -2.60 -2.17
CA ALA A 49 -19.65 -3.07 -2.20
C ALA A 49 -19.50 -4.29 -1.30
N GLY A 50 -19.82 -5.46 -1.87
CA GLY A 50 -20.05 -6.69 -1.14
C GLY A 50 -18.85 -7.02 -0.29
N ASP A 51 -19.13 -7.41 0.94
CA ASP A 51 -18.20 -8.00 1.90
C ASP A 51 -16.75 -7.49 1.80
N ILE A 52 -16.53 -6.26 2.27
CA ILE A 52 -15.18 -5.68 2.38
C ILE A 52 -14.25 -6.59 3.18
N ASN A 53 -14.77 -7.43 4.09
CA ASN A 53 -13.94 -8.37 4.83
C ASN A 53 -13.35 -9.45 3.92
N LYS A 54 -14.13 -9.94 2.94
CA LYS A 54 -13.62 -10.91 1.95
C LYS A 54 -12.54 -10.31 1.06
N ALA A 55 -12.68 -9.04 0.67
CA ALA A 55 -11.60 -8.35 -0.04
C ALA A 55 -10.37 -8.07 0.82
N LEU A 56 -10.57 -7.72 2.09
CA LEU A 56 -9.49 -7.59 3.06
C LEU A 56 -8.75 -8.92 3.23
N GLU A 57 -9.48 -10.05 3.25
CA GLU A 57 -8.88 -11.38 3.33
C GLU A 57 -8.02 -11.68 2.10
N ILE A 58 -8.56 -11.46 0.89
CA ILE A 58 -7.81 -11.62 -0.38
C ILE A 58 -6.56 -10.73 -0.38
N ALA A 59 -6.72 -9.47 0.06
CA ALA A 59 -5.62 -8.52 0.13
C ALA A 59 -4.55 -8.98 1.13
N ALA A 60 -4.96 -9.39 2.33
CA ALA A 60 -4.06 -9.89 3.36
C ALA A 60 -3.32 -11.15 2.91
N GLN A 61 -3.98 -12.07 2.22
CA GLN A 61 -3.35 -13.26 1.64
C GLN A 61 -2.28 -12.89 0.60
N LYS A 62 -2.59 -11.95 -0.31
CA LYS A 62 -1.64 -11.45 -1.32
C LYS A 62 -0.44 -10.72 -0.67
N CYS A 63 -0.69 -9.82 0.26
CA CYS A 63 0.36 -9.11 0.99
C CYS A 63 1.26 -10.08 1.76
N LYS A 64 0.69 -11.10 2.42
CA LYS A 64 1.47 -12.16 3.09
C LYS A 64 2.34 -12.95 2.13
N ALA A 65 1.83 -13.29 0.94
CA ALA A 65 2.62 -13.96 -0.10
C ALA A 65 3.82 -13.09 -0.57
N TRP A 66 3.73 -11.77 -0.44
CA TRP A 66 4.82 -10.83 -0.74
C TRP A 66 5.80 -10.59 0.43
N GLY A 67 5.54 -11.17 1.60
CA GLY A 67 6.35 -11.02 2.81
C GLY A 67 5.83 -10.00 3.82
N TYR A 68 4.71 -9.33 3.54
CA TYR A 68 4.08 -8.40 4.47
C TYR A 68 3.29 -9.13 5.57
N GLN A 69 2.97 -8.42 6.65
CA GLN A 69 2.29 -9.00 7.82
C GLN A 69 0.78 -9.08 7.63
N GLY A 70 0.22 -8.15 6.86
CA GLY A 70 -1.21 -8.06 6.59
C GLY A 70 -1.53 -7.00 5.54
N ALA A 71 -2.78 -6.62 5.46
CA ALA A 71 -3.28 -5.55 4.62
C ALA A 71 -4.28 -4.71 5.41
N ASP A 72 -4.40 -3.44 5.05
CA ASP A 72 -5.47 -2.56 5.52
C ASP A 72 -6.07 -1.79 4.34
N LYS A 73 -7.34 -1.39 4.46
CA LYS A 73 -8.01 -0.61 3.42
C LYS A 73 -7.47 0.81 3.45
N PHE A 74 -7.09 1.35 2.28
CA PHE A 74 -6.67 2.75 2.17
C PHE A 74 -7.28 3.42 0.94
N GLY A 75 -7.37 4.75 0.98
CA GLY A 75 -7.83 5.54 -0.15
C GLY A 75 -9.34 5.40 -0.46
N SER A 76 -9.70 5.88 -1.66
CA SER A 76 -11.08 5.94 -2.14
C SER A 76 -11.49 4.67 -2.90
N ARG A 77 -12.76 4.30 -2.78
CA ARG A 77 -13.40 3.33 -3.68
C ARG A 77 -13.68 3.98 -5.03
N ARG A 78 -13.42 3.27 -6.13
CA ARG A 78 -13.84 3.67 -7.49
C ARG A 78 -14.90 2.70 -8.00
N THR A 79 -15.84 3.21 -8.79
CA THR A 79 -16.86 2.39 -9.46
C THR A 79 -16.84 2.70 -10.94
N VAL A 80 -16.72 1.66 -11.77
CA VAL A 80 -16.71 1.75 -13.22
C VAL A 80 -17.87 0.93 -13.76
N CYS A 81 -18.57 1.46 -14.76
CA CYS A 81 -19.59 0.69 -15.47
C CYS A 81 -18.93 -0.18 -16.54
N LEU A 82 -19.07 -1.50 -16.44
CA LEU A 82 -18.55 -2.46 -17.43
C LEU A 82 -19.52 -2.66 -18.60
N ALA A 83 -20.83 -2.58 -18.33
CA ALA A 83 -21.86 -2.74 -19.36
C ALA A 83 -23.00 -1.75 -19.14
N SER A 84 -23.26 -0.90 -20.14
CA SER A 84 -24.37 0.06 -20.14
C SER A 84 -25.57 -0.50 -20.88
N GLY A 85 -26.77 -0.28 -20.35
CA GLY A 85 -28.05 -0.63 -20.95
C GLY A 85 -28.96 0.57 -21.09
N LEU A 86 -30.18 0.33 -21.57
CA LEU A 86 -31.16 1.37 -21.89
C LEU A 86 -31.54 2.25 -20.67
N PHE A 87 -31.46 1.69 -19.47
CA PHE A 87 -31.87 2.33 -18.22
C PHE A 87 -30.71 2.60 -17.25
N GLY A 88 -29.46 2.55 -17.73
CA GLY A 88 -28.27 2.81 -16.92
C GLY A 88 -27.27 1.67 -16.93
N CYS A 89 -26.43 1.58 -15.90
CA CYS A 89 -25.39 0.56 -15.82
C CYS A 89 -25.98 -0.81 -15.48
N LEU A 90 -25.70 -1.83 -16.29
CA LEU A 90 -26.12 -3.22 -16.06
C LEU A 90 -25.14 -3.96 -15.13
N ASN A 91 -23.84 -3.79 -15.37
CA ASN A 91 -22.76 -4.40 -14.59
C ASN A 91 -21.75 -3.35 -14.19
N SER A 92 -21.40 -3.32 -12.90
CA SER A 92 -20.41 -2.41 -12.35
C SER A 92 -19.23 -3.19 -11.76
N GLU A 93 -18.05 -2.61 -11.90
CA GLU A 93 -16.84 -3.03 -11.21
C GLU A 93 -16.50 -1.97 -10.18
N GLN A 94 -16.39 -2.39 -8.93
CA GLN A 94 -15.90 -1.53 -7.86
C GLN A 94 -14.47 -1.92 -7.53
N THR A 95 -13.59 -0.94 -7.38
CA THR A 95 -12.19 -1.16 -7.00
C THR A 95 -11.94 -0.50 -5.65
N VAL A 96 -11.40 -1.26 -4.72
CA VAL A 96 -10.97 -0.77 -3.40
C VAL A 96 -9.47 -0.96 -3.28
N LYS A 97 -8.77 0.07 -2.80
CA LYS A 97 -7.33 0.00 -2.58
C LYS A 97 -7.00 -0.49 -1.18
N PHE A 98 -5.94 -1.29 -1.09
CA PHE A 98 -5.41 -1.87 0.13
C PHE A 98 -3.91 -1.62 0.21
N GLN A 99 -3.43 -1.28 1.41
CA GLN A 99 -2.02 -1.08 1.70
C GLN A 99 -1.54 -2.26 2.52
N CYS A 100 -0.47 -2.90 2.06
CA CYS A 100 0.18 -3.96 2.81
C CYS A 100 0.87 -3.38 4.06
N LEU A 101 0.71 -4.07 5.19
CA LEU A 101 1.26 -3.67 6.47
C LEU A 101 2.57 -4.41 6.79
N GLY A 102 3.50 -3.72 7.43
CA GLY A 102 4.81 -4.26 7.77
C GLY A 102 5.83 -4.09 6.66
N SER A 103 6.94 -4.80 6.74
CA SER A 103 8.05 -4.71 5.77
C SER A 103 8.37 -6.11 5.24
N PRO A 104 8.44 -6.32 3.91
CA PRO A 104 8.58 -7.63 3.31
C PRO A 104 9.96 -8.28 3.56
N ASP A 105 10.95 -7.48 3.95
CA ASP A 105 12.37 -7.88 3.95
C ASP A 105 12.97 -8.03 5.37
N ARG A 106 12.15 -7.97 6.43
CA ARG A 106 12.63 -8.11 7.82
C ARG A 106 13.21 -9.48 8.15
N GLY A 107 13.16 -10.45 7.23
CA GLY A 107 13.75 -11.78 7.40
C GLY A 107 15.10 -12.01 6.68
N LEU A 108 15.50 -11.16 5.72
CA LEU A 108 16.73 -11.38 4.93
C LEU A 108 17.68 -10.19 4.92
N TYR A 109 17.19 -9.00 5.26
CA TYR A 109 18.02 -7.87 5.61
C TYR A 109 17.91 -7.74 7.12
N GLY A 110 18.88 -8.35 7.82
CA GLY A 110 18.98 -8.29 9.26
C GLY A 110 18.79 -6.85 9.71
N SER A 111 17.85 -6.64 10.64
CA SER A 111 17.67 -5.45 11.47
C SER A 111 18.63 -4.31 11.13
N VAL A 112 18.37 -3.58 10.04
CA VAL A 112 18.86 -2.20 10.03
C VAL A 112 17.94 -1.48 10.94
N SER A 113 18.44 -1.38 12.18
CA SER A 113 18.09 -0.32 13.09
C SER A 113 17.95 0.93 12.25
N SER A 114 16.71 1.40 12.12
CA SER A 114 16.39 2.79 11.91
C SER A 114 16.82 3.59 13.15
N THR A 115 18.07 3.44 13.59
CA THR A 115 18.81 4.59 14.11
C THR A 115 18.79 5.54 12.94
N GLY A 116 18.03 6.62 13.09
CA GLY A 116 17.68 7.53 12.01
C GLY A 116 18.89 7.88 11.16
N TYR A 117 18.63 8.27 9.91
CA TYR A 117 19.61 8.87 9.02
C TYR A 117 20.30 10.06 9.70
N ARG A 118 21.24 9.80 10.59
CA ARG A 118 22.33 10.70 10.90
C ARG A 118 23.15 10.63 9.64
N ALA A 119 23.23 11.75 8.93
CA ALA A 119 24.24 11.94 7.91
C ALA A 119 25.56 11.51 8.56
N VAL A 120 26.10 10.35 8.14
CA VAL A 120 27.47 9.99 8.49
C VAL A 120 28.29 11.07 7.78
N PRO A 121 28.94 11.99 8.52
CA PRO A 121 29.77 12.99 7.86
C PRO A 121 30.76 12.20 7.01
N SER A 122 30.90 12.61 5.74
CA SER A 122 31.89 12.04 4.84
C SER A 122 33.23 11.95 5.60
N PRO A 123 34.03 10.87 5.44
CA PRO A 123 35.33 10.76 6.10
C PRO A 123 36.22 12.00 5.88
N ALA A 124 36.01 12.71 4.76
CA ALA A 124 36.68 13.97 4.43
C ALA A 124 36.10 15.20 5.14
N ALA A 125 34.86 15.19 5.60
CA ALA A 125 34.25 16.26 6.40
C ALA A 125 34.69 16.15 7.87
N ALA A 126 34.66 14.94 8.43
CA ALA A 126 35.08 14.68 9.80
C ALA A 126 36.56 15.04 10.05
N SER A 127 37.44 14.85 9.06
CA SER A 127 38.84 15.22 9.16
C SER A 127 39.07 16.74 9.14
N LYS A 128 38.25 17.49 8.39
CA LYS A 128 38.34 18.95 8.31
C LYS A 128 37.88 19.62 9.62
N GLU A 129 36.81 19.10 10.22
CA GLU A 129 36.29 19.60 11.50
C GLU A 129 37.34 19.46 12.61
N ALA A 130 37.99 18.29 12.70
CA ALA A 130 39.07 18.04 13.67
C ALA A 130 40.28 18.98 13.45
N GLN A 131 40.64 19.25 12.19
CA GLN A 131 41.73 20.17 11.86
C GLN A 131 41.41 21.64 12.23
N LEU A 132 40.16 22.07 12.08
CA LEU A 132 39.71 23.40 12.51
C LEU A 132 39.76 23.55 14.03
N GLU A 133 39.38 22.50 14.77
CA GLU A 133 39.41 22.51 16.24
C GLU A 133 40.85 22.60 16.78
N GLN A 134 41.78 21.84 16.18
CA GLN A 134 43.22 21.95 16.48
C GLN A 134 43.80 23.32 16.10
N LEU A 135 43.29 23.97 15.05
CA LEU A 135 43.72 25.31 14.69
C LEU A 135 43.21 26.35 15.70
N SER A 136 41.98 26.19 16.19
CA SER A 136 41.36 27.10 17.16
C SER A 136 42.00 27.06 18.56
N SER A 137 42.61 25.94 18.93
CA SER A 137 43.33 25.77 20.19
C SER A 137 44.78 26.30 20.15
N GLN A 138 45.31 26.61 18.97
CA GLN A 138 46.62 27.26 18.84
C GLN A 138 46.48 28.77 19.03
N ASN A 139 47.30 29.35 19.89
CA ASN A 139 47.33 30.78 20.18
C ASN A 139 48.07 31.55 19.07
N LEU A 140 47.54 31.48 17.85
CA LEU A 140 48.12 32.08 16.65
C LEU A 140 47.68 33.54 16.50
N PRO A 141 48.54 34.42 15.94
CA PRO A 141 48.11 35.75 15.52
C PRO A 141 47.00 35.63 14.45
N TYR A 142 46.03 36.54 14.52
CA TYR A 142 44.78 36.46 13.75
C TYR A 142 44.98 36.26 12.24
N GLU A 143 45.96 36.93 11.62
CA GLU A 143 46.23 36.80 10.18
C GLU A 143 46.69 35.40 9.77
N GLU A 144 47.46 34.72 10.62
CA GLU A 144 47.93 33.37 10.34
C GLU A 144 46.82 32.34 10.56
N TYR A 145 45.98 32.56 11.57
CA TYR A 145 44.77 31.78 11.78
C TYR A 145 43.85 31.82 10.55
N GLN A 146 43.57 33.01 9.99
CA GLN A 146 42.71 33.18 8.82
C GLN A 146 43.26 32.46 7.57
N ARG A 147 44.57 32.53 7.32
CA ARG A 147 45.20 31.81 6.20
C ARG A 147 45.04 30.30 6.31
N ARG A 148 45.29 29.74 7.50
CA ARG A 148 45.18 28.30 7.74
C ARG A 148 43.71 27.84 7.71
N TYR A 149 42.80 28.65 8.24
CA TYR A 149 41.36 28.38 8.19
C TYR A 149 40.86 28.27 6.74
N LYS A 150 41.20 29.24 5.87
CA LYS A 150 40.81 29.20 4.44
C LYS A 150 41.34 27.96 3.73
N ALA A 151 42.59 27.56 3.99
CA ALA A 151 43.20 26.38 3.39
C ALA A 151 42.48 25.07 3.77
N ILE A 152 42.01 24.94 5.01
CA ILE A 152 41.27 23.76 5.49
C ILE A 152 39.81 23.79 5.01
N ALA A 153 39.17 24.97 5.03
CA ALA A 153 37.79 25.16 4.60
C ALA A 153 37.60 25.01 3.07
N GLY A 154 38.69 25.03 2.29
CA GLY A 154 38.65 24.85 0.84
C GLY A 154 38.07 26.04 0.07
N GLN A 155 38.00 27.22 0.71
CA GLN A 155 37.67 28.46 0.02
C GLN A 155 38.92 28.93 -0.74
N ARG A 156 38.99 28.59 -2.02
CA ARG A 156 39.95 29.19 -2.95
C ARG A 156 39.36 30.53 -3.39
N ASP A 157 40.11 31.61 -3.14
CA ASP A 157 39.80 32.96 -3.63
C ASP A 157 39.70 32.97 -5.18
#